data_AF-D5P7B2-F1
#
_entry.id   AF-D5P7B2-F1
#
_cell.length_a   1.000
_cell.length_b   1.000
_cell.length_c   1.000
_cell.angle_alpha   90.00
_cell.angle_beta   90.00
_cell.angle_gamma   90.00
#
_symmetry.space_group_name_H-M   'P 1'
#
loop_
_entity.id
_entity.type
_entity.pdbx_description
1 polymer ?
#
loop_
_entity_poly.entity_id
_entity_poly.type
_entity_poly.pdbx_seq_one_letter_code
_entity_poly.pdbx_strand_id
1 'polypeptide(L)' 'MTIAPGLEQPTTLPALLRLLGVQNASAYQHRPALTQWLAHNTPGPDLRVSLRANGYGVLFLSSLRPMRSTVSGLRPTA' A
#
# COMPACT_ATOMS: atom_id res chain seq x y z
N MET A 1 3.25 -6.28 -15.66
CA MET A 1 2.11 -5.40 -16.00
C MET A 1 2.57 -3.98 -15.76
N THR A 2 3.03 -3.29 -16.81
CA THR A 2 3.51 -1.90 -16.74
C THR A 2 2.31 -0.99 -16.95
N ILE A 3 1.98 -0.16 -15.96
CA ILE A 3 0.92 0.86 -16.08
C ILE A 3 1.45 1.99 -16.95
N ALA A 4 0.69 2.36 -17.98
CA ALA A 4 1.03 3.42 -18.93
C ALA A 4 1.21 4.79 -18.23
N PRO A 5 2.17 5.63 -18.67
CA PRO A 5 2.40 6.96 -18.10
C PRO A 5 1.27 7.90 -18.56
N GLY A 6 0.26 8.10 -17.72
CA GLY A 6 -0.85 9.00 -18.03
C GLY A 6 -2.17 8.69 -17.31
N LEU A 7 -2.28 7.53 -16.67
CA LEU A 7 -3.39 7.27 -15.74
C LEU A 7 -3.12 8.04 -14.44
N GLU A 8 -3.87 9.11 -14.23
CA GLU A 8 -3.89 9.85 -12.97
C GLU A 8 -3.94 8.87 -11.79
N GLN A 9 -3.05 9.05 -10.83
CA GLN A 9 -3.04 8.20 -9.65
C GLN A 9 -4.43 8.22 -9.00
N PRO A 10 -4.95 7.07 -8.53
CA PRO A 10 -6.25 7.05 -7.90
C PRO A 10 -6.24 7.99 -6.70
N THR A 11 -7.14 8.97 -6.69
CA THR A 11 -7.25 9.97 -5.62
C THR A 11 -8.07 9.47 -4.45
N THR A 12 -8.81 8.36 -4.61
CA THR A 12 -9.69 7.80 -3.58
C THR A 12 -9.53 6.29 -3.46
N LEU A 13 -9.84 5.74 -2.27
CA LEU A 13 -9.80 4.29 -2.04
C LEU A 13 -10.71 3.52 -3.01
N PRO A 14 -11.98 3.90 -3.26
CA PRO A 14 -12.83 3.16 -4.20
C PRO A 14 -12.26 3.14 -5.63
N ALA A 15 -11.63 4.24 -6.08
CA ALA A 15 -10.96 4.28 -7.37
C ALA A 15 -9.78 3.29 -7.41
N LEU A 16 -8.99 3.25 -6.34
CA LEU A 16 -7.89 2.29 -6.20
C LEU A 16 -8.41 0.84 -6.18
N LEU A 17 -9.46 0.53 -5.42
CA LEU A 17 -10.01 -0.82 -5.34
C LEU A 17 -10.59 -1.30 -6.69
N ARG A 18 -11.21 -0.40 -7.47
CA ARG A 18 -11.65 -0.71 -8.85
C ARG A 18 -10.46 -1.00 -9.76
N LEU A 19 -9.40 -0.20 -9.65
CA LEU A 19 -8.17 -0.41 -10.43
C LEU A 19 -7.50 -1.75 -10.08
N LEU A 20 -7.59 -2.17 -8.81
CA LEU A 20 -7.11 -3.45 -8.32
C LEU A 20 -8.09 -4.62 -8.57
N GLY A 21 -9.29 -4.36 -9.09
CA GLY A 21 -10.32 -5.38 -9.36
C GLY A 21 -10.93 -6.02 -8.10
N VAL A 22 -10.79 -5.37 -6.93
CA VAL A 22 -11.25 -5.90 -5.64
C VAL A 22 -12.37 -5.07 -5.01
N GLN A 23 -13.07 -4.23 -5.78
CA GLN A 23 -14.04 -3.27 -5.23
C GLN A 23 -15.21 -3.88 -4.45
N ASN A 24 -15.56 -5.15 -4.71
CA ASN A 24 -16.65 -5.87 -4.05
C ASN A 24 -16.14 -6.89 -3.03
N ALA A 25 -14.86 -6.86 -2.70
CA ALA A 25 -14.25 -7.83 -1.82
C ALA A 25 -14.41 -7.42 -0.34
N SER A 26 -14.16 -8.37 0.55
CA SER A 26 -14.10 -8.07 1.99
C SER A 26 -12.87 -7.23 2.32
N ALA A 27 -12.91 -6.51 3.45
CA ALA A 27 -11.75 -5.77 3.94
C ALA A 27 -10.50 -6.66 4.13
N TYR A 28 -10.71 -7.94 4.45
CA TYR A 28 -9.63 -8.92 4.54
C TYR A 28 -8.94 -9.15 3.19
N GLN A 29 -9.70 -9.16 2.09
CA GLN A 29 -9.19 -9.30 0.73
C GLN A 29 -8.62 -8.00 0.16
N HIS A 30 -9.10 -6.84 0.62
CA HIS A 30 -8.51 -5.54 0.24
C HIS A 30 -7.08 -5.37 0.76
N ARG A 31 -6.80 -5.81 1.99
CA ARG A 31 -5.49 -5.65 2.65
C ARG A 31 -4.29 -6.13 1.83
N PRO A 32 -4.24 -7.38 1.32
CA PRO A 32 -3.10 -7.85 0.54
C PRO A 32 -2.94 -7.05 -0.77
N ALA A 33 -4.04 -6.76 -1.47
CA ALA A 33 -4.02 -5.99 -2.70
C ALA A 33 -3.50 -4.56 -2.50
N LEU A 34 -3.98 -3.88 -1.46
CA LEU A 34 -3.52 -2.53 -1.08
C LEU A 34 -2.06 -2.52 -0.63
N THR A 35 -1.63 -3.52 0.14
CA THR A 35 -0.24 -3.66 0.59
C THR A 35 0.70 -3.82 -0.60
N GLN A 36 0.34 -4.71 -1.54
CA GLN A 36 1.13 -4.93 -2.75
C GLN A 36 1.21 -3.65 -3.60
N TRP A 37 0.10 -2.93 -3.76
CA TRP A 37 0.11 -1.68 -4.52
C TRP A 37 0.98 -0.61 -3.86
N LEU A 38 0.86 -0.43 -2.54
CA LEU A 38 1.63 0.55 -1.76
C LEU A 38 3.13 0.23 -1.68
N ALA A 39 3.52 -1.02 -1.89
CA ALA A 39 4.93 -1.40 -1.97
C ALA A 39 5.64 -0.84 -3.22
N HIS A 40 4.88 -0.56 -4.28
CA HIS A 40 5.40 -0.09 -5.57
C HIS A 40 4.96 1.32 -5.94
N ASN A 41 4.00 1.90 -5.21
CA ASN A 41 3.40 3.19 -5.54
C ASN A 41 3.34 4.08 -4.28
N THR A 42 3.69 5.35 -4.45
CA THR A 42 3.53 6.35 -3.38
C THR A 42 2.18 7.05 -3.55
N PRO A 43 1.21 6.87 -2.65
CA PRO A 43 -0.10 7.50 -2.78
C PRO A 43 0.02 9.03 -2.67
N GLY A 44 -0.74 9.74 -3.51
CA GLY A 44 -0.95 11.19 -3.40
C GLY A 44 -1.68 11.61 -2.12
N PRO A 45 -1.71 12.91 -1.79
CA PRO A 45 -2.29 13.43 -0.55
C PRO A 45 -3.77 13.04 -0.38
N ASP A 46 -4.59 13.17 -1.43
CA ASP A 46 -6.02 12.81 -1.39
C ASP A 46 -6.23 11.33 -1.09
N LEU A 47 -5.42 10.46 -1.72
CA LEU A 47 -5.51 9.02 -1.49
C LEU A 47 -5.10 8.66 -0.06
N ARG A 48 -4.12 9.35 0.53
CA ARG A 48 -3.74 9.14 1.94
C ARG A 48 -4.88 9.52 2.89
N VAL A 49 -5.57 10.64 2.63
CA VAL A 49 -6.74 11.05 3.41
C VAL A 49 -7.84 10.01 3.28
N SER A 50 -8.14 9.58 2.05
CA SER A 50 -9.15 8.54 1.78
C SER A 50 -8.81 7.21 2.47
N LEU A 51 -7.56 6.75 2.42
CA LEU A 51 -7.11 5.54 3.11
C LEU A 51 -7.31 5.64 4.63
N ARG A 52 -6.99 6.78 5.24
CA ARG A 52 -7.21 7.00 6.69
C ARG A 52 -8.69 7.00 7.04
N ALA A 53 -9.51 7.74 6.29
CA ALA A 53 -10.95 7.84 6.51
C ALA A 53 -11.67 6.48 6.40
N ASN A 54 -11.14 5.57 5.58
CA ASN A 54 -11.70 4.24 5.36
C ASN A 54 -11.06 3.12 6.22
N GLY A 55 -10.25 3.49 7.24
CA GLY A 55 -9.68 2.52 8.19
C GLY A 55 -8.37 1.83 7.75
N TYR A 56 -7.80 2.21 6.60
CA TYR A 56 -6.52 1.69 6.10
C TYR A 56 -5.31 2.56 6.48
N GLY A 57 -5.49 3.56 7.35
CA GLY A 57 -4.42 4.47 7.76
C GLY A 57 -3.19 3.76 8.36
N VAL A 58 -3.42 2.72 9.18
CA VAL A 58 -2.32 1.91 9.76
C VAL A 58 -1.59 1.13 8.68
N LEU A 59 -2.30 0.57 7.70
CA LEU A 59 -1.70 -0.18 6.59
C LEU A 59 -0.78 0.72 5.76
N PHE A 60 -1.23 1.95 5.48
CA PHE A 60 -0.40 2.97 4.83
C PHE A 60 0.84 3.35 5.66
N LEU A 61 0.68 3.58 6.97
CA LEU A 61 1.82 3.90 7.83
C LEU A 61 2.84 2.76 7.89
N SER A 62 2.37 1.51 7.87
CA SER A 62 3.21 0.32 7.83
C SER A 62 3.96 0.18 6.50
N SER A 63 3.35 0.56 5.36
CA SER A 63 4.05 0.52 4.07
C SER A 63 5.13 1.59 3.95
N LEU A 64 5.00 2.71 4.68
CA LEU A 64 6.02 3.76 4.76
C LEU A 64 7.19 3.39 5.67
N ARG A 65 7.01 2.46 6.62
CA ARG A 65 8.14 2.00 7.41
C ARG A 65 8.97 1.06 6.54
N PRO A 66 10.24 1.38 6.23
CA PRO A 66 11.14 0.35 5.76
C PRO A 66 11.13 -0.73 6.85
N MET A 67 10.82 -1.98 6.48
CA MET A 67 11.14 -3.12 7.33
C MET A 67 12.65 -3.01 7.56
N ARG A 68 13.04 -2.45 8.70
CA ARG A 68 14.43 -2.52 9.16
C ARG A 68 14.69 -4.00 9.29
N SER A 69 15.44 -4.55 8.34
CA SER A 69 16.06 -5.86 8.48
C SER A 69 17.05 -5.75 9.64
N THR A 70 16.55 -5.92 10.86
CA THR A 70 17.35 -6.04 12.07
C THR A 70 17.58 -7.52 12.32
N VAL A 71 18.41 -8.15 11.50
CA VAL A 71 19.23 -9.33 11.84
C VAL A 71 20.10 -9.65 10.61
N SER A 72 21.24 -8.99 10.52
CA SER A 72 22.39 -9.47 9.75
C SER A 72 23.60 -8.75 10.30
N GLY A 73 24.26 -9.34 11.30
CA GLY A 73 25.41 -8.69 11.92
C GLY A 73 25.90 -9.22 13.27
N LEU A 74 25.25 -10.21 13.90
CA LEU A 74 25.90 -10.92 15.01
C LEU A 74 26.80 -12.01 14.43
N ARG A 75 28.01 -11.61 14.03
CA ARG A 75 29.14 -12.53 13.86
C ARG A 75 29.67 -12.85 15.25
N PRO A 76 29.60 -14.10 15.75
CA PRO A 76 30.39 -14.49 16.89
C PRO A 76 31.83 -14.62 16.42
N THR A 77 32.68 -13.67 16.82
CA THR A 77 34.12 -13.91 16.88
C THR A 77 34.39 -14.68 18.16
N ALA A 78 34.61 -15.98 18.01
CA ALA A 78 35.29 -16.82 18.99
C ALA A 78 36.38 -17.58 18.23
#